data_AF-A0A2S9FJS2-F1
#
_entry.id   AF-A0A2S9FJS2-F1
#
_cell.length_a   1.000
_cell.length_b   1.000
_cell.length_c   1.000
_cell.angle_alpha   90.00
_cell.angle_beta   90.00
_cell.angle_gamma   90.00
#
_symmetry.space_group_name_H-M   'P 1'
#
loop_
_entity.id
_entity.type
_entity.pdbx_description
1 polymer ?
#
loop_
_entity_poly.entity_id
_entity_poly.type
_entity_poly.pdbx_seq_one_letter_code
_entity_poly.pdbx_strand_id
1 'polypeptide(L)'
;FAAPGWNVSQGALTALPRNGFRVLAGLTGITDLVRRDTVRARVLGIGEGFLTEPWWCRTLVLSAERTARRGGIVRVAVAARHLRRPGPRQAMLDAVDLALMHSCVPAVYEWQNRPALTAAA
;
A
#
# COMPACT_ATOMS: atom_id res chain seq x y z
N PHE A 1 -0.22 9.26 -7.32
CA PHE A 1 -1.52 8.91 -7.91
C PHE A 1 -1.97 7.57 -7.36
N ALA A 2 -3.19 7.48 -6.83
CA ALA A 2 -3.80 6.23 -6.38
C ALA A 2 -5.12 6.10 -7.13
N ALA A 3 -5.16 5.21 -8.13
CA ALA A 3 -6.31 5.09 -9.02
C ALA A 3 -7.50 4.44 -8.28
N PRO A 4 -8.74 4.91 -8.50
CA PRO A 4 -9.94 4.20 -8.05
C PRO A 4 -9.93 2.74 -8.53
N GLY A 5 -10.29 1.80 -7.65
CA GLY A 5 -10.27 0.36 -7.95
C GLY A 5 -8.88 -0.19 -8.30
N TRP A 6 -7.81 0.55 -8.00
CA TRP A 6 -6.43 0.20 -8.29
C TRP A 6 -6.10 -0.05 -9.77
N ASN A 7 -6.97 0.41 -10.68
CA ASN A 7 -6.84 0.18 -12.11
C ASN A 7 -6.44 1.47 -12.83
N VAL A 8 -5.41 1.39 -13.68
CA VAL A 8 -4.89 2.53 -14.43
C VAL A 8 -4.63 2.11 -15.87
N SER A 9 -5.15 2.87 -16.82
CA SER A 9 -4.93 2.60 -18.24
C SER A 9 -3.50 2.95 -18.66
N GLN A 10 -3.03 2.38 -19.77
CA GLN A 10 -1.73 2.74 -20.35
C GLN A 10 -1.65 4.22 -20.74
N GLY A 11 -2.75 4.79 -21.24
CA GLY A 11 -2.84 6.22 -21.53
C GLY A 11 -2.64 7.07 -20.27
N ALA A 12 -3.29 6.70 -19.16
CA ALA A 12 -3.10 7.38 -17.88
C ALA A 12 -1.67 7.25 -17.36
N LEU A 13 -1.07 6.05 -17.39
CA LEU A 13 0.35 5.86 -17.03
C LEU A 13 1.29 6.78 -17.80
N THR A 14 1.01 6.99 -19.09
CA THR A 14 1.80 7.86 -19.96
C THR A 14 1.57 9.35 -19.66
N ALA A 15 0.34 9.73 -19.28
CA ALA A 15 -0.02 11.11 -18.99
C ALA A 15 0.42 11.56 -17.59
N LEU A 16 0.42 10.68 -16.59
CA LEU A 16 0.63 11.01 -15.18
C LEU A 16 1.94 11.79 -14.91
N PRO A 17 3.13 11.40 -15.43
CA PRO A 17 4.36 12.17 -15.25
C PRO A 17 4.27 13.60 -15.77
N ARG A 18 3.61 13.79 -16.91
CA ARG A 18 3.43 15.11 -17.55
C ARG A 18 2.50 16.03 -16.74
N ASN A 19 1.69 15.44 -15.86
CA ASN A 19 0.75 16.14 -14.99
C ASN A 19 1.26 16.22 -13.53
N GLY A 20 2.58 16.08 -13.32
CA GLY A 20 3.20 16.28 -12.00
C GLY A 20 3.16 15.06 -11.07
N PHE A 21 2.61 13.93 -11.50
CA PHE A 21 2.64 12.71 -10.69
C PHE A 21 3.93 11.93 -10.91
N ARG A 22 4.68 11.73 -9.83
CA ARG A 22 5.88 10.88 -9.84
C ARG A 22 5.65 9.46 -9.31
N VAL A 23 4.74 9.29 -8.37
CA VAL A 23 4.46 8.00 -7.73
C VAL A 23 3.10 7.49 -8.15
N LEU A 24 3.00 6.21 -8.49
CA LEU A 24 1.75 5.47 -8.63
C LEU A 24 1.65 4.43 -7.50
N ALA A 25 0.62 4.53 -6.67
CA ALA A 25 0.27 3.54 -5.67
C ALA A 25 -0.74 2.55 -6.28
N GLY A 26 -0.23 1.45 -6.86
CA GLY A 26 -1.05 0.39 -7.45
C GLY A 26 -1.42 -0.72 -6.46
N LEU A 27 -2.23 -1.69 -6.91
CA LEU A 27 -2.65 -2.85 -6.10
C LEU A 27 -1.47 -3.69 -5.61
N THR A 28 -0.51 -3.97 -6.50
CA THR A 28 0.58 -4.92 -6.28
C THR A 28 1.90 -4.26 -5.92
N GLY A 29 2.02 -2.94 -6.10
CA GLY A 29 3.27 -2.23 -5.86
C GLY A 29 3.14 -0.72 -5.93
N ILE A 30 4.28 -0.07 -5.68
CA ILE A 30 4.48 1.37 -5.72
C ILE A 30 5.48 1.64 -6.85
N THR A 31 5.06 2.40 -7.86
CA THR A 31 5.87 2.65 -9.05
C THR A 31 6.35 4.10 -9.07
N ASP A 32 7.66 4.30 -9.23
CA ASP A 32 8.21 5.58 -9.68
C ASP A 32 7.96 5.67 -11.19
N LEU A 33 7.06 6.55 -11.60
CA LEU A 33 6.61 6.69 -12.99
C LEU A 33 7.70 7.28 -13.90
N VAL A 34 8.69 7.97 -13.33
CA VAL A 34 9.80 8.56 -14.08
C VAL A 34 10.91 7.53 -14.26
N ARG A 35 11.33 6.87 -13.17
CA ARG A 35 12.37 5.83 -13.22
C ARG A 35 11.86 4.49 -13.76
N ARG A 36 10.54 4.29 -13.78
CA ARG A 36 9.86 3.03 -14.13
C ARG A 36 10.20 1.86 -13.21
N ASP A 37 10.71 2.15 -12.03
CA ASP A 37 11.00 1.17 -11.00
C ASP A 37 9.75 0.91 -10.16
N THR A 38 9.49 -0.36 -9.83
CA THR A 38 8.37 -0.74 -8.96
C THR A 38 8.84 -1.50 -7.74
N VAL A 39 8.50 -0.97 -6.57
CA VAL A 39 8.62 -1.70 -5.31
C VAL A 39 7.39 -2.59 -5.14
N ARG A 40 7.60 -3.90 -5.10
CA ARG A 40 6.52 -4.87 -4.87
C ARG A 40 6.04 -4.78 -3.43
N ALA A 41 4.79 -4.41 -3.26
CA ALA A 41 4.14 -4.27 -1.96
C ALA A 41 2.63 -4.28 -2.22
N ARG A 42 1.96 -5.40 -1.99
CA ARG A 42 0.51 -5.49 -2.22
C ARG A 42 -0.24 -4.70 -1.16
N VAL A 43 -1.27 -3.95 -1.56
CA VAL A 43 -2.20 -3.32 -0.60
C VAL A 43 -3.20 -4.35 -0.06
N LEU A 44 -3.37 -4.34 1.25
CA LEU A 44 -4.34 -5.13 2.02
C LEU A 44 -5.54 -4.23 2.30
N GLY A 45 -6.78 -4.68 2.08
CA GLY A 45 -7.91 -3.81 2.33
C GLY A 45 -9.25 -4.49 2.52
N ILE A 46 -10.20 -3.69 3.01
CA ILE A 46 -11.58 -4.10 3.32
C ILE A 46 -12.52 -3.23 2.46
N GLY A 47 -13.21 -3.83 1.48
CA GLY A 47 -14.30 -3.10 0.82
C GLY A 47 -14.74 -3.42 -0.61
N GLU A 48 -14.30 -4.51 -1.24
CA GLU A 48 -14.69 -4.85 -2.62
C GLU A 48 -15.64 -6.08 -2.69
N GLY A 49 -16.78 -6.03 -1.99
CA GLY A 49 -17.91 -6.94 -2.28
C GLY A 49 -17.90 -8.34 -1.66
N PHE A 50 -17.54 -8.48 -0.37
CA PHE A 50 -17.46 -9.80 0.27
C PHE A 50 -18.47 -10.02 1.41
N LEU A 51 -18.83 -11.29 1.62
CA LEU A 51 -20.05 -11.72 2.31
C LEU A 51 -19.97 -11.89 3.85
N THR A 52 -18.78 -11.90 4.48
CA THR A 52 -18.67 -12.00 5.96
C THR A 52 -17.56 -11.13 6.57
N GLU A 53 -17.95 -10.17 7.41
CA GLU A 53 -17.06 -9.18 8.06
C GLU A 53 -15.94 -9.79 8.93
N PRO A 54 -16.17 -10.82 9.78
CA PRO A 54 -15.15 -11.30 10.72
C PRO A 54 -13.94 -11.96 10.05
N TRP A 55 -14.19 -12.72 8.98
CA TRP A 55 -13.13 -13.45 8.28
C TRP A 55 -12.13 -12.50 7.59
N TRP A 56 -12.61 -11.40 7.02
CA TRP A 56 -11.75 -10.41 6.39
C TRP A 56 -10.92 -9.61 7.37
N CYS A 57 -11.49 -9.25 8.52
CA CYS A 57 -10.74 -8.62 9.60
C CYS A 57 -9.56 -9.51 9.99
N ARG A 58 -9.81 -10.81 10.21
CA ARG A 58 -8.75 -11.79 10.51
C ARG A 58 -7.72 -11.90 9.38
N THR A 59 -8.14 -12.01 8.13
CA THR A 59 -7.24 -12.14 6.98
C THR A 59 -6.36 -10.91 6.81
N LEU A 60 -6.89 -9.70 7.03
CA LEU A 60 -6.13 -8.46 6.98
C LEU A 60 -5.02 -8.46 8.03
N VAL A 61 -5.36 -8.76 9.29
CA VAL A 61 -4.42 -8.78 10.43
C VAL A 61 -3.31 -9.82 10.17
N LEU A 62 -3.67 -11.06 9.83
CA LEU A 62 -2.69 -12.13 9.55
C LEU A 62 -1.79 -11.82 8.34
N SER A 63 -2.31 -11.09 7.35
CA SER A 63 -1.53 -10.71 6.17
C SER A 63 -0.59 -9.54 6.46
N ALA A 64 -1.01 -8.59 7.29
CA ALA A 64 -0.18 -7.49 7.76
C ALA A 64 0.99 -8.04 8.61
N GLU A 65 0.69 -8.87 9.60
CA GLU A 65 1.68 -9.53 10.46
C GLU A 65 2.70 -10.32 9.63
N ARG A 66 2.23 -11.19 8.72
CA ARG A 66 3.12 -11.99 7.86
C ARG A 66 4.04 -11.11 7.02
N THR A 67 3.51 -10.02 6.48
CA THR A 67 4.29 -9.08 5.66
C THR A 67 5.35 -8.38 6.52
N ALA A 68 4.96 -7.86 7.69
CA ALA A 68 5.86 -7.17 8.61
C ALA A 68 6.97 -8.09 9.13
N ARG A 69 6.61 -9.29 9.58
CA ARG A 69 7.57 -10.30 10.07
C ARG A 69 8.61 -10.71 9.02
N ARG A 70 8.30 -10.58 7.73
CA ARG A 70 9.21 -10.85 6.61
C ARG A 70 10.04 -9.63 6.21
N GLY A 71 9.97 -8.52 6.93
CA GLY A 71 10.64 -7.26 6.58
C GLY A 71 10.02 -6.58 5.35
N GLY A 72 8.78 -6.91 4.99
CA GLY A 72 8.08 -6.34 3.85
C GLY A 72 7.38 -5.01 4.18
N ILE A 73 6.91 -4.33 3.13
CA ILE A 73 6.12 -3.10 3.27
C ILE A 73 4.64 -3.46 3.49
N VAL A 74 4.11 -3.14 4.67
CA VAL A 74 2.68 -3.27 4.97
C VAL A 74 1.94 -2.05 4.41
N ARG A 75 1.03 -2.30 3.47
CA ARG A 75 0.14 -1.26 2.91
C ARG A 75 -1.29 -1.65 3.24
N VAL A 76 -2.01 -0.80 3.96
CA VAL A 76 -3.42 -1.02 4.29
C VAL A 76 -4.32 0.03 3.62
N ALA A 77 -5.53 -0.37 3.24
CA ALA A 77 -6.54 0.51 2.66
C ALA A 77 -7.94 0.18 3.17
N VAL A 78 -8.72 1.22 3.49
CA VAL A 78 -10.10 1.08 3.97
C VAL A 78 -10.94 2.25 3.49
N ALA A 79 -12.16 1.96 3.06
CA ALA A 79 -13.15 3.01 2.86
C ALA A 79 -13.63 3.52 4.24
N ALA A 80 -13.60 4.84 4.45
CA ALA A 80 -13.91 5.45 5.75
C ALA A 80 -15.23 4.97 6.39
N ARG A 81 -16.25 4.67 5.57
CA ARG A 81 -17.53 4.11 6.04
C ARG A 81 -17.38 2.81 6.85
N HIS A 82 -16.40 1.97 6.52
CA HIS A 82 -16.17 0.70 7.21
C HIS A 82 -15.58 0.91 8.61
N LEU A 83 -14.84 2.00 8.85
CA LEU A 83 -14.26 2.33 10.15
C LEU A 83 -15.30 2.73 11.21
N ARG A 84 -16.55 2.99 10.81
CA ARG A 84 -17.66 3.18 11.75
C ARG A 84 -17.99 1.90 12.51
N ARG A 85 -17.72 0.73 11.92
CA ARG A 85 -17.95 -0.57 12.55
C ARG A 85 -16.76 -0.97 13.42
N PRO A 86 -17.00 -1.53 14.63
CA PRO A 86 -15.93 -1.88 15.55
C PRO A 86 -14.97 -2.94 14.99
N GLY A 87 -15.45 -3.96 14.27
CA GLY A 87 -14.60 -5.02 13.72
C GLY A 87 -13.52 -4.51 12.74
N PRO A 88 -13.89 -3.90 11.61
CA PRO A 88 -12.93 -3.35 10.64
C PRO A 88 -12.02 -2.28 11.22
N ARG A 89 -12.55 -1.46 12.15
CA ARG A 89 -11.74 -0.45 12.86
C ARG A 89 -10.67 -1.12 13.71
N GLN A 90 -11.04 -2.09 14.53
CA GLN A 90 -10.09 -2.80 15.38
C GLN A 90 -9.06 -3.55 14.53
N ALA A 91 -9.49 -4.24 13.46
CA ALA A 91 -8.59 -4.95 12.57
C ALA A 91 -7.53 -4.02 11.91
N MET A 92 -7.90 -2.78 11.60
CA MET A 92 -6.94 -1.80 11.09
C MET A 92 -5.94 -1.34 12.15
N LEU A 93 -6.39 -1.14 13.39
CA LEU A 93 -5.50 -0.82 14.51
C LEU A 93 -4.56 -1.99 14.79
N ASP A 94 -5.08 -3.21 14.89
CA ASP A 94 -4.30 -4.43 15.13
C ASP A 94 -3.22 -4.64 14.04
N ALA A 95 -3.55 -4.36 12.77
CA ALA A 95 -2.58 -4.44 11.69
C ALA A 95 -1.46 -3.40 11.79
N VAL A 96 -1.77 -2.19 12.26
CA VAL A 96 -0.77 -1.15 12.54
C VAL A 96 0.09 -1.55 13.73
N ASP A 97 -0.51 -1.99 14.82
CA ASP A 97 0.18 -2.40 16.04
C ASP A 97 1.13 -3.57 15.78
N LEU A 98 0.69 -4.59 15.03
CA LEU A 98 1.55 -5.72 14.64
C LEU A 98 2.68 -5.30 13.70
N ALA A 99 2.43 -4.35 12.78
CA ALA A 99 3.50 -3.83 11.93
C ALA A 99 4.56 -3.10 12.77
N LEU A 100 4.14 -2.25 13.71
CA LEU A 100 5.04 -1.54 14.62
C LEU A 100 5.81 -2.51 15.53
N MET A 101 5.15 -3.55 16.05
CA MET A 101 5.77 -4.61 16.85
C MET A 101 6.90 -5.32 16.07
N HIS A 102 6.74 -5.50 14.77
CA HIS A 102 7.76 -6.04 13.86
C HIS A 102 8.72 -4.98 13.31
N SER A 103 8.85 -3.83 13.98
CA SER A 103 9.79 -2.75 13.63
C SER A 103 9.54 -2.10 12.27
N CYS A 104 8.32 -2.19 11.71
CA CYS A 104 7.97 -1.35 10.57
C CYS A 104 7.96 0.12 10.99
N VAL A 105 8.45 0.99 10.10
CA VAL A 105 8.43 2.44 10.29
C VAL A 105 7.26 3.04 9.48
N PRO A 106 6.41 3.89 10.07
CA PRO A 106 5.38 4.60 9.33
C PRO A 106 5.98 5.43 8.20
N ALA A 107 5.34 5.40 7.03
CA ALA A 107 5.83 6.10 5.86
C ALA A 107 4.67 6.67 5.02
N VAL A 108 5.00 7.64 4.18
CA VAL A 108 4.10 8.20 3.17
C VAL A 108 4.47 7.64 1.80
N TYR A 109 3.55 7.69 0.84
CA TYR A 109 3.86 7.36 -0.55
C TYR A 109 4.70 8.47 -1.17
N GLU A 110 6.01 8.29 -1.11
CA GLU A 110 6.98 9.19 -1.71
C GLU A 110 7.93 8.45 -2.64
N TRP A 111 8.51 9.21 -3.56
CA TRP A 111 9.62 8.71 -4.34
C TRP A 111 10.88 8.95 -3.52
N GLN A 112 11.73 7.94 -3.37
CA GLN A 112 13.00 8.15 -2.70
C GLN A 112 13.96 8.87 -3.64
N ASN A 113 14.49 10.00 -3.19
CA ASN A 113 15.64 10.63 -3.83
C ASN A 113 16.88 9.79 -3.53
N ARG A 114 16.98 8.62 -4.17
CA ARG A 114 18.23 7.89 -4.25
C ARG A 114 19.24 8.86 -4.87
N PRO A 115 20.32 9.24 -4.16
CA PRO A 115 21.44 9.91 -4.81
C PRO A 115 21.86 9.04 -5.99
N ALA A 116 22.28 9.68 -7.08
CA ALA A 116 22.93 8.95 -8.16
C ALA A 116 24.01 8.08 -7.49
N LEU A 117 24.00 6.77 -7.74
CA LEU A 117 25.19 5.97 -7.44
C LEU A 117 26.31 6.68 -8.20
N THR A 118 27.19 7.37 -7.48
CA THR A 118 28.45 7.81 -8.05
C THR A 118 29.15 6.52 -8.39
N ALA A 119 29.15 6.15 -9.67
CA ALA A 119 29.99 5.08 -10.15
C ALA A 119 31.44 5.54 -9.95
N ALA A 120 32.05 5.08 -8.86
CA ALA A 120 33.48 5.12 -8.54
C ALA A 120 33.68 4.08 -7.43
N ALA A 121 34.52 3.05 -7.54
CA ALA A 121 35.64 2.79 -8.44
C ALA A 121 35.71 1.30 -8.81
#